data_AF-A0A2H3CZR6-F1
#
_entry.id   AF-A0A2H3CZR6-F1
#
_cell.length_a   1.000
_cell.length_b   1.000
_cell.length_c   1.000
_cell.angle_alpha   90.00
_cell.angle_beta   90.00
_cell.angle_gamma   90.00
#
_symmetry.space_group_name_H-M   'P 1'
#
loop_
_entity.id
_entity.type
_entity.pdbx_description
1 polymer ?
#
loop_
_entity_poly.entity_id
_entity_poly.type
_entity_poly.pdbx_seq_one_letter_code
_entity_poly.pdbx_strand_id
1 'polypeptide(L)'
;VPVPKVWMQFWEGNTHYVVMNCVPGQCLTEIWSHLPHEVKRIIVGHRGQYIRRIRLIPLPLGPRICSVLGEPLHNYRMHDDGDRGSFRDEAHLIIASSLIRS
;
A
#
# COMPACT_ATOMS: atom_id res chain seq x y z
N VAL A 1 -10.42 -3.35 -12.42
CA VAL A 1 -10.72 -2.92 -11.04
C VAL A 1 -10.85 -1.42 -11.11
N PRO A 2 -12.03 -0.85 -10.83
CA PRO A 2 -12.21 0.59 -10.83
C PRO A 2 -11.28 1.22 -9.78
N VAL A 3 -10.57 2.28 -10.16
CA VAL A 3 -9.75 3.08 -9.25
C VAL A 3 -10.44 4.45 -9.13
N PRO A 4 -10.77 4.92 -7.92
CA PRO A 4 -11.36 6.23 -7.72
C PRO A 4 -10.49 7.33 -8.33
N LYS A 5 -11.10 8.23 -9.12
CA LYS A 5 -10.42 9.47 -9.54
C LYS A 5 -10.45 10.45 -8.37
N VAL A 6 -9.30 11.01 -8.03
CA VAL A 6 -9.18 12.10 -7.05
C VAL A 6 -9.60 13.41 -7.71
N TRP A 7 -10.46 14.17 -7.04
CA TRP A 7 -10.91 15.49 -7.48
C TRP A 7 -10.17 16.61 -6.76
N MET A 8 -9.95 16.44 -5.46
CA MET A 8 -9.34 17.46 -4.61
C MET A 8 -8.68 16.82 -3.39
N GLN A 9 -7.62 17.44 -2.90
CA GLN A 9 -7.03 17.14 -1.60
C GLN A 9 -6.77 18.45 -0.86
N PHE A 10 -6.98 18.47 0.44
CA PHE A 10 -6.77 19.65 1.27
C PHE A 10 -6.51 19.28 2.73
N TRP A 11 -5.94 20.21 3.48
CA TRP A 11 -5.71 20.08 4.92
C TRP A 11 -6.72 20.93 5.68
N GLU A 12 -7.28 20.38 6.75
CA GLU A 12 -8.07 21.12 7.72
C GLU A 12 -7.52 20.75 9.11
N GLY A 13 -6.87 21.72 9.76
CA GLY A 13 -6.08 21.49 10.96
C GLY A 13 -4.93 20.51 10.70
N ASN A 14 -4.91 19.40 11.44
CA ASN A 14 -3.91 18.33 11.31
C ASN A 14 -4.43 17.12 10.51
N THR A 15 -5.58 17.26 9.84
CA THR A 15 -6.21 16.17 9.08
C THR A 15 -6.08 16.43 7.58
N HIS A 16 -5.60 15.42 6.84
CA HIS A 16 -5.51 15.45 5.39
C HIS A 16 -6.72 14.76 4.76
N TYR A 17 -7.49 15.50 3.96
CA TYR A 17 -8.68 15.03 3.28
C TYR A 17 -8.41 14.79 1.81
N VAL A 18 -8.95 13.69 1.28
CA VAL A 18 -8.91 13.35 -0.15
C VAL A 18 -10.33 13.09 -0.63
N VAL A 19 -10.81 13.92 -1.54
CA VAL A 19 -12.13 13.80 -2.17
C VAL A 19 -11.98 13.08 -3.50
N MET A 20 -12.70 11.98 -3.66
CA MET A 20 -12.59 11.08 -4.82
C MET A 20 -13.94 10.50 -5.23
N ASN A 21 -14.00 9.91 -6.43
CA ASN A 21 -15.19 9.19 -6.90
C ASN A 21 -15.62 8.09 -5.92
N CYS A 22 -16.92 8.02 -5.63
CA CYS A 22 -17.49 6.84 -4.99
C CYS A 22 -17.60 5.72 -6.02
N VAL A 23 -16.97 4.58 -5.74
CA VAL A 23 -17.10 3.37 -6.57
C VAL A 23 -18.25 2.54 -6.01
N PRO A 24 -19.33 2.31 -6.78
CA PRO A 24 -20.45 1.52 -6.31
C PRO A 24 -20.03 0.07 -6.08
N GLY A 25 -20.45 -0.51 -4.96
CA GLY A 25 -20.15 -1.88 -4.61
C GLY A 25 -20.42 -2.17 -3.13
N GLN A 26 -20.10 -3.40 -2.73
CA GLN A 26 -20.16 -3.84 -1.34
C GLN A 26 -18.76 -4.22 -0.88
N CYS A 27 -18.49 -4.06 0.42
CA CYS A 27 -17.21 -4.46 0.96
C CYS A 27 -17.09 -5.98 0.91
N LEU A 28 -16.01 -6.49 0.31
CA LEU A 28 -15.85 -7.93 0.11
C LEU A 28 -15.85 -8.68 1.45
N THR A 29 -15.31 -8.09 2.52
CA THR A 29 -15.28 -8.70 3.86
C THR A 29 -16.66 -8.95 4.43
N GLU A 30 -17.65 -8.14 4.08
CA GLU A 30 -19.04 -8.27 4.55
C GLU A 30 -19.76 -9.43 3.87
N ILE A 31 -19.46 -9.65 2.58
CA ILE A 31 -20.17 -10.66 1.77
C ILE A 31 -19.38 -11.97 1.60
N TRP A 32 -18.08 -12.00 1.91
CA TRP A 32 -17.18 -13.11 1.57
C TRP A 32 -17.68 -14.47 2.07
N SER A 33 -18.14 -14.57 3.31
CA SER A 33 -18.64 -15.82 3.88
C SER A 33 -19.81 -16.40 3.07
N HIS A 34 -20.71 -15.53 2.62
CA HIS A 34 -21.95 -15.87 1.92
C HIS A 34 -21.75 -16.18 0.42
N LEU A 35 -20.58 -15.87 -0.15
CA LEU A 35 -20.34 -16.12 -1.57
C LEU A 35 -20.13 -17.63 -1.87
N PRO A 36 -20.71 -18.16 -2.95
CA PRO A 36 -20.42 -19.49 -3.46
C PRO A 36 -18.93 -19.67 -3.77
N HIS A 37 -18.43 -20.90 -3.61
CA HIS A 37 -17.01 -21.21 -3.84
C HIS A 37 -16.53 -20.86 -5.26
N GLU A 38 -17.39 -21.06 -6.26
CA GLU A 38 -17.07 -20.70 -7.64
C GLU A 38 -16.87 -19.19 -7.83
N VAL A 39 -17.73 -18.38 -7.21
CA VAL A 39 -17.59 -16.91 -7.23
C VAL A 39 -16.30 -16.48 -6.52
N LYS A 40 -15.97 -17.11 -5.38
CA LYS A 40 -14.70 -16.87 -4.68
C LYS A 40 -13.49 -17.15 -5.57
N ARG A 41 -13.50 -18.26 -6.31
CA ARG A 41 -12.43 -18.60 -7.27
C ARG A 41 -12.28 -17.53 -8.35
N ILE A 42 -13.38 -17.03 -8.91
CA ILE A 42 -13.36 -15.97 -9.92
C ILE A 42 -12.75 -14.68 -9.34
N ILE A 43 -13.19 -14.26 -8.15
CA ILE A 43 -12.69 -13.05 -7.49
C ILE A 43 -11.19 -13.14 -7.23
N VAL A 44 -10.71 -14.27 -6.68
CA VAL A 44 -9.28 -14.50 -6.41
C VAL A 44 -8.48 -14.51 -7.71
N GLY A 45 -8.98 -15.21 -8.73
CA GLY A 45 -8.35 -15.27 -10.05
C GLY A 45 -8.19 -13.88 -10.67
N HIS A 46 -9.26 -13.08 -10.66
CA HIS A 46 -9.24 -11.71 -11.14
C HIS A 46 -8.25 -10.85 -10.34
N ARG A 47 -8.30 -10.87 -8.99
CA ARG A 47 -7.35 -10.14 -8.13
C ARG A 47 -5.89 -10.50 -8.42
N GLY A 48 -5.59 -11.77 -8.62
CA GLY A 48 -4.23 -12.23 -8.94
C GLY A 48 -3.68 -11.60 -10.21
N GLN A 49 -4.50 -11.43 -11.25
CA GLN A 49 -4.09 -10.78 -12.49
C GLN A 49 -3.77 -9.29 -12.30
N TYR A 50 -4.55 -8.56 -11.50
CA TYR A 50 -4.26 -7.15 -11.22
C TYR A 50 -2.98 -6.97 -10.42
N ILE A 51 -2.77 -7.79 -9.38
CA ILE A 51 -1.53 -7.74 -8.59
C ILE A 51 -0.32 -8.00 -9.49
N ARG A 52 -0.41 -8.98 -10.39
CA ARG A 52 0.65 -9.23 -11.38
C ARG A 52 0.93 -8.00 -12.24
N ARG A 53 -0.11 -7.32 -12.75
CA ARG A 53 0.06 -6.10 -13.56
C ARG A 53 0.68 -4.95 -12.77
N ILE A 54 0.27 -4.73 -11.52
CA ILE A 54 0.84 -3.67 -10.66
C ILE A 54 2.34 -3.94 -10.41
N ARG A 55 2.72 -5.20 -10.19
CA ARG A 55 4.13 -5.59 -10.00
C ARG A 55 5.00 -5.43 -11.24
N LEU A 56 4.40 -5.27 -12.42
CA LEU A 56 5.14 -4.97 -13.66
C LEU A 56 5.38 -3.48 -13.87
N ILE A 57 4.75 -2.61 -13.05
CA ILE A 57 5.01 -1.17 -13.13
C ILE A 57 6.46 -0.93 -12.68
N PRO A 58 7.31 -0.33 -13.53
CA PRO A 58 8.69 -0.08 -13.18
C PRO A 58 8.75 0.85 -11.97
N LEU A 59 9.60 0.51 -11.00
CA LEU A 59 9.86 1.37 -9.87
C LEU A 59 10.47 2.69 -10.37
N PRO A 60 9.93 3.85 -9.97
CA PRO A 60 10.36 5.14 -10.51
C PRO A 60 11.84 5.48 -10.25
N LEU A 61 12.51 4.77 -9.33
CA LEU A 61 13.91 5.00 -8.93
C LEU A 61 14.77 3.73 -8.96
N GLY A 62 14.36 2.70 -9.73
CA GLY A 62 15.02 1.38 -9.76
C GLY A 62 14.59 0.47 -8.60
N PRO A 63 15.19 -0.74 -8.45
CA PRO A 63 14.85 -1.69 -7.38
C PRO A 63 15.30 -1.14 -6.03
N ARG A 64 14.46 -0.31 -5.43
CA ARG A 64 14.57 0.19 -4.06
C ARG A 64 13.32 -0.18 -3.33
N ILE A 65 13.46 -0.61 -2.09
CA ILE A 65 12.32 -0.79 -1.21
C ILE A 65 11.93 0.60 -0.73
N CYS A 66 10.87 1.13 -1.35
CA CYS A 66 10.38 2.45 -1.01
C CYS A 66 9.31 2.30 0.08
N SER A 67 9.64 2.72 1.30
CA SER A 67 8.61 3.05 2.27
C SER A 67 7.79 4.23 1.73
N VAL A 68 6.48 4.04 1.58
CA VAL A 68 5.57 5.11 1.09
C VAL A 68 5.57 6.32 2.02
N LEU A 69 5.93 6.13 3.29
CA LEU A 69 5.98 7.17 4.31
C LEU A 69 7.43 7.60 4.64
N GLY A 70 8.44 6.99 4.02
CA GLY A 70 9.84 7.18 4.41
C GLY A 70 10.22 6.57 5.78
N GLU A 71 9.25 6.00 6.48
CA GLU A 71 9.42 5.37 7.79
C GLU A 71 9.97 3.95 7.68
N PRO A 72 10.70 3.45 8.70
CA PRO A 72 11.15 2.06 8.76
C PRO A 72 10.01 1.07 8.53
N LEU A 73 10.23 0.07 7.68
CA LEU A 73 9.21 -0.92 7.34
C LEU A 73 8.91 -1.81 8.56
N HIS A 74 7.78 -1.58 9.23
CA HIS A 74 7.38 -2.39 10.37
C HIS A 74 6.68 -3.67 9.88
N ASN A 75 7.43 -4.77 9.82
CA ASN A 75 6.88 -6.09 9.50
C ASN A 75 6.52 -6.83 10.80
N TYR A 76 5.23 -6.85 11.16
CA TYR A 76 4.71 -7.58 12.31
C TYR A 76 4.93 -9.11 12.29
N ARG A 77 5.44 -9.68 11.19
CA ARG A 77 5.83 -11.10 11.11
C ARG A 77 7.27 -11.37 11.57
N MET A 78 8.07 -10.32 11.78
CA MET A 78 9.43 -10.45 12.30
C MET A 78 9.37 -10.21 13.81
N HIS A 79 9.75 -11.22 14.59
CA HIS A 79 9.73 -11.18 16.06
C HIS A 79 11.02 -10.58 16.66
N ASP A 80 11.76 -9.78 15.88
CA ASP A 80 13.00 -9.16 16.32
C ASP A 80 12.81 -7.64 16.35
N ASP A 81 13.03 -7.05 17.51
CA ASP A 81 12.92 -5.61 17.77
C ASP A 81 14.22 -4.85 17.41
N GLY A 82 15.23 -5.53 16.85
CA GLY A 82 16.47 -4.94 16.34
C GLY A 82 16.30 -4.08 15.07
N ASP A 83 17.40 -3.41 14.68
CA ASP A 83 17.51 -2.42 13.58
C ASP A 83 16.55 -2.71 12.41
N ARG A 84 15.49 -1.92 12.36
CA ARG A 84 14.32 -2.19 11.54
C ARG A 84 14.58 -1.80 10.09
N GLY A 85 14.97 -2.80 9.32
CA GLY A 85 14.86 -2.86 7.87
C GLY A 85 15.37 -4.21 7.39
N SER A 86 14.51 -5.03 6.75
CA SER A 86 14.87 -6.41 6.40
C SER A 86 15.85 -6.52 5.21
N PHE A 87 16.34 -5.38 4.72
CA PHE A 87 17.22 -5.32 3.57
C PHE A 87 18.38 -4.36 3.82
N ARG A 88 19.60 -4.78 3.44
CA ARG A 88 20.87 -4.06 3.66
C ARG A 88 20.87 -2.64 3.08
N ASP A 89 20.00 -2.37 2.13
CA ASP A 89 19.81 -1.08 1.46
C ASP A 89 18.86 -0.13 2.20
N GLU A 90 18.27 -0.53 3.34
CA GLU A 90 17.45 0.37 4.17
C GLU A 90 18.27 1.06 5.28
N ALA A 91 19.43 0.51 5.65
CA ALA A 91 20.26 1.01 6.75
C ALA A 91 20.77 2.45 6.55
N HIS A 92 20.96 2.88 5.30
CA HIS A 92 21.44 4.23 4.97
C HIS A 92 20.30 5.26 4.79
N LEU A 93 19.05 4.82 4.68
CA LEU A 93 17.89 5.72 4.61
C LEU A 93 17.51 6.30 5.99
N ILE A 94 17.94 5.64 7.07
CA ILE A 94 17.78 6.12 8.46
C ILE A 94 18.56 7.43 8.69
N ILE A 95 19.68 7.64 7.99
CA ILE A 95 20.53 8.83 8.16
C ILE A 95 19.96 10.05 7.38
N ALA A 96 19.10 9.83 6.38
CA ALA A 96 18.54 10.92 5.58
C ALA A 96 17.38 11.64 6.28
N SER A 97 16.67 11.00 7.22
CA SER A 97 15.55 11.63 7.94
C SER A 97 16.03 12.57 9.07
N SER A 98 17.28 12.45 9.54
CA SER A 98 17.85 13.38 10.53
C SER A 98 18.37 14.68 9.92
N LEU A 99 18.52 14.78 8.60
CA LEU A 99 19.08 15.96 7.91
C LEU A 99 18.03 16.85 7.23
N ILE A 100 16.74 16.48 7.27
CA ILE A 100 15.63 17.28 6.70
C ILE A 100 14.81 17.97 7.82
N ARG A 101 15.27 17.89 9.07
CA ARG A 101 14.67 18.56 10.24
C ARG A 101 15.58 19.60 10.92
N SER A 102 16.50 20.22 10.18
CA SER A 102 17.23 21.42 10.62
C SER A 102 16.80 22.65 9.86
#